data_AF-A0A5J5QGZ0-F1
#
_entry.id   AF-A0A5J5QGZ0-F1
#
_cell.length_a   1.000
_cell.length_b   1.000
_cell.length_c   1.000
_cell.angle_alpha   90.00
_cell.angle_beta   90.00
_cell.angle_gamma   90.00
#
_symmetry.space_group_name_H-M   'P 1'
#
loop_
_entity.id
_entity.type
_entity.pdbx_description
1 polymer ?
#
loop_
_entity_poly.entity_id
_entity_poly.type
_entity_poly.pdbx_seq_one_letter_code
_entity_poly.pdbx_strand_id
1 'polypeptide(L)'
;MILVAILVFTVLAFIITNNGSGHNVSGLRYKEYQLKDYSSWFLKQLNNTDNWKQLKSCLVKSEDCNNLAKQYKTLKQYKMAKLTPIEAGCCRPPSECGYPVVNASYYDLSFHPVSSNEDCKLYKNSRVVKCYNCDSCKAGVAQYMKTEWRVVAIFNLALFVVLSIIYFVGCCARRNAGRTRQSKV
;
A
#
# COMPACT_ATOMS: atom_id res chain seq x y z
N MET A 1 -22.74 -19.24 9.46
CA MET A 1 -21.58 -18.63 10.14
C MET A 1 -20.45 -18.27 9.19
N ILE A 2 -19.87 -19.23 8.44
CA ILE A 2 -18.72 -18.97 7.55
C ILE A 2 -19.02 -17.89 6.48
N LEU A 3 -20.15 -17.99 5.79
CA LEU A 3 -20.58 -16.98 4.80
C LEU A 3 -20.72 -15.57 5.39
N VAL A 4 -21.29 -15.46 6.59
CA VAL A 4 -21.45 -14.18 7.30
C VAL A 4 -20.09 -13.62 7.71
N ALA A 5 -19.19 -14.45 8.24
CA ALA A 5 -17.85 -14.03 8.62
C ALA A 5 -17.05 -13.49 7.43
N ILE A 6 -17.15 -14.16 6.26
CA ILE A 6 -16.50 -13.69 5.02
C ILE A 6 -17.07 -12.33 4.60
N LEU A 7 -18.40 -12.16 4.60
CA LEU A 7 -19.03 -10.87 4.26
C LEU A 7 -18.60 -9.74 5.20
N VAL A 8 -18.59 -9.98 6.51
CA VAL A 8 -18.15 -8.98 7.48
C VAL A 8 -16.69 -8.61 7.25
N PHE A 9 -15.82 -9.60 7.04
CA PHE A 9 -14.41 -9.35 6.78
C PHE A 9 -14.19 -8.55 5.48
N THR A 10 -14.89 -8.88 4.39
CA THR A 10 -14.74 -8.14 3.13
C THR A 10 -15.19 -6.70 3.28
N VAL A 11 -16.33 -6.44 3.92
CA VAL A 11 -16.82 -5.08 4.18
C VAL A 11 -15.81 -4.29 5.02
N LEU A 12 -15.29 -4.85 6.11
CA LEU A 12 -14.28 -4.19 6.93
C LEU A 12 -12.98 -3.91 6.15
N ALA A 13 -12.51 -4.87 5.36
CA ALA A 13 -11.35 -4.69 4.49
C ALA A 13 -11.56 -3.55 3.48
N PHE A 14 -12.75 -3.47 2.87
CA PHE A 14 -13.10 -2.36 1.98
C PHE A 14 -13.13 -1.01 2.70
N ILE A 15 -13.74 -0.92 3.89
CA ILE A 15 -13.78 0.32 4.67
C ILE A 15 -12.37 0.82 4.99
N ILE A 16 -11.49 -0.07 5.46
CA ILE A 16 -10.11 0.29 5.82
C ILE A 16 -9.31 0.73 4.58
N THR A 17 -9.57 0.09 3.43
CA THR A 17 -8.87 0.35 2.16
C THR A 17 -9.52 1.38 1.27
N ASN A 18 -10.70 1.94 1.60
CA ASN A 18 -11.38 2.89 0.71
C ASN A 18 -10.58 4.21 0.59
N ASN A 19 -10.08 4.70 1.72
CA ASN A 19 -9.37 5.99 1.80
C ASN A 19 -7.94 5.89 1.26
N GLY A 20 -7.42 7.02 0.77
CA GLY A 20 -6.06 7.17 0.27
C GLY A 20 -5.96 6.99 -1.24
N SER A 21 -5.52 8.03 -1.94
CA SER A 21 -5.19 7.97 -3.36
C SER A 21 -3.87 8.67 -3.58
N GLY A 22 -2.96 8.08 -4.35
CA GLY A 22 -1.73 8.75 -4.71
C GLY A 22 -2.00 10.01 -5.56
N HIS A 23 -1.34 11.11 -5.22
CA HIS A 23 -1.39 12.39 -5.91
C HIS A 23 -0.48 12.37 -7.13
N ASN A 24 -0.96 12.94 -8.23
CA ASN A 24 -0.14 13.13 -9.43
C ASN A 24 0.67 14.41 -9.29
N VAL A 25 1.95 14.34 -9.64
CA VAL A 25 2.83 15.52 -9.67
C VAL A 25 3.15 15.87 -11.12
N SER A 26 3.02 17.16 -11.47
CA SER A 26 3.30 17.66 -12.81
C SER A 26 4.72 17.28 -13.27
N GLY A 27 4.82 16.60 -14.41
CA GLY A 27 6.10 16.18 -15.00
C GLY A 27 6.68 14.86 -14.47
N LEU A 28 5.96 14.14 -13.60
CA LEU A 28 6.33 12.83 -13.08
C LEU A 28 5.23 11.79 -13.40
N ARG A 29 5.63 10.58 -13.78
CA ARG A 29 4.69 9.49 -14.12
C ARG A 29 4.24 8.67 -12.90
N TYR A 30 4.99 8.74 -11.81
CA TYR A 30 4.67 8.08 -10.55
C TYR A 30 3.86 8.98 -9.62
N LYS A 31 3.21 8.35 -8.64
CA LYS A 31 2.34 9.04 -7.68
C LYS A 31 3.06 9.29 -6.36
N GLU A 32 2.72 10.40 -5.71
CA GLU A 32 3.12 10.70 -4.33
C GLU A 32 2.01 10.34 -3.36
N TYR A 33 2.39 9.97 -2.15
CA TYR A 33 1.45 9.49 -1.14
C TYR A 33 1.58 10.33 0.11
N GLN A 34 0.45 10.86 0.60
CA GLN A 34 0.42 11.57 1.87
C GLN A 34 -0.25 10.71 2.92
N LEU A 35 0.35 10.66 4.11
CA LEU A 35 -0.11 9.79 5.18
C LEU A 35 -1.52 10.16 5.66
N LYS A 36 -1.87 11.45 5.60
CA LYS A 36 -3.17 12.01 6.01
C LYS A 36 -4.35 11.54 5.15
N ASP A 37 -4.10 11.06 3.93
CA ASP A 37 -5.18 10.60 3.04
C ASP A 37 -5.69 9.20 3.41
N TYR A 38 -4.97 8.46 4.26
CA TYR A 38 -5.31 7.10 4.65
C TYR A 38 -6.22 7.07 5.88
N SER A 39 -6.87 5.93 6.11
CA SER A 39 -7.73 5.73 7.26
C SER A 39 -6.98 5.91 8.59
N SER A 40 -7.69 6.38 9.62
CA SER A 40 -7.13 6.57 10.97
C SER A 40 -6.52 5.29 11.55
N TRP A 41 -6.98 4.12 11.09
CA TRP A 41 -6.40 2.84 11.44
C TRP A 41 -4.94 2.71 10.94
N PHE A 42 -4.67 3.05 9.67
CA PHE A 42 -3.29 3.04 9.13
C PHE A 42 -2.41 4.05 9.86
N LEU A 43 -2.94 5.25 10.13
CA LEU A 43 -2.24 6.27 10.92
C LEU A 43 -1.81 5.71 12.27
N LYS A 44 -2.74 5.11 13.02
CA LYS A 44 -2.48 4.56 14.35
C LYS A 44 -1.47 3.41 14.31
N GLN A 45 -1.58 2.53 13.31
CA GLN A 45 -0.70 1.38 13.19
C GLN A 45 0.74 1.78 12.81
N LEU A 46 0.89 2.75 11.90
CA LEU A 46 2.19 3.20 11.40
C LEU A 46 2.86 4.25 12.30
N ASN A 47 2.08 4.94 13.13
CA ASN A 47 2.63 5.87 14.12
C ASN A 47 3.08 5.16 15.40
N ASN A 48 2.74 3.87 15.58
CA ASN A 48 3.26 3.06 16.67
C ASN A 48 4.76 2.78 16.46
N THR A 49 5.59 3.34 17.34
CA THR A 49 7.04 3.43 17.19
C THR A 49 7.73 2.06 17.19
N ASP A 50 7.24 1.12 18.00
CA ASP A 50 7.84 -0.22 18.12
C ASP A 50 7.58 -1.07 16.87
N ASN A 51 6.33 -1.07 16.40
CA ASN A 51 5.94 -1.76 15.17
C ASN A 51 6.67 -1.15 13.95
N TRP A 52 6.74 0.19 13.89
CA TRP A 52 7.45 0.87 12.82
C TRP A 52 8.94 0.55 12.81
N LYS A 53 9.58 0.45 13.99
CA LYS A 53 11.01 0.13 14.08
C LYS A 53 11.33 -1.24 13.45
N GLN A 54 10.49 -2.25 13.70
CA GLN A 54 10.63 -3.56 13.06
C GLN A 54 10.42 -3.48 11.55
N LEU A 55 9.34 -2.83 11.11
CA LEU A 55 9.03 -2.70 9.68
C LEU A 55 10.11 -1.92 8.93
N LYS A 56 10.60 -0.83 9.53
CA LYS A 56 11.73 -0.03 9.03
C LYS A 56 12.97 -0.89 8.84
N SER A 57 13.29 -1.78 9.79
CA SER A 57 14.44 -2.68 9.65
C SER A 57 14.33 -3.55 8.39
N CYS A 58 13.13 -4.02 8.07
CA CYS A 58 12.86 -4.76 6.83
C CYS A 58 13.02 -3.87 5.59
N LEU A 59 12.50 -2.64 5.62
CA LEU A 59 12.58 -1.69 4.50
C LEU A 59 14.01 -1.21 4.21
N VAL A 60 14.83 -1.03 5.25
CA VAL A 60 16.25 -0.66 5.14
C VAL A 60 17.07 -1.82 4.56
N LYS A 61 16.72 -3.06 4.94
CA LYS A 61 17.36 -4.27 4.41
C LYS A 61 16.89 -4.59 2.99
N SER A 62 15.70 -4.13 2.60
CA SER A 62 15.18 -4.30 1.25
C SER A 62 16.11 -3.64 0.23
N GLU A 63 16.30 -4.31 -0.89
CA GLU A 63 17.06 -3.74 -2.00
C GLU A 63 16.25 -2.78 -2.87
N ASP A 64 14.95 -2.56 -2.62
CA ASP A 64 14.10 -1.69 -3.46
C ASP A 64 14.75 -0.31 -3.69
N CYS A 65 15.15 0.36 -2.61
CA CYS A 65 15.80 1.66 -2.69
C CYS A 65 17.22 1.63 -3.27
N ASN A 66 17.90 0.49 -3.24
CA ASN A 66 19.24 0.32 -3.79
C ASN A 66 19.19 -0.03 -5.28
N ASN A 67 18.20 -0.82 -5.68
CA ASN A 67 17.94 -1.24 -7.05
C ASN A 67 17.39 -0.10 -7.89
N LEU A 68 16.69 0.87 -7.28
CA LEU A 68 16.22 2.07 -7.98
C LEU A 68 17.34 2.80 -8.74
N ALA A 69 18.51 2.98 -8.10
CA ALA A 69 19.67 3.60 -8.75
C ALA A 69 20.33 2.72 -9.82
N LYS A 70 20.25 1.39 -9.68
CA LYS A 70 20.78 0.43 -10.66
C LYS A 70 19.87 0.34 -11.89
N GLN A 71 18.56 0.38 -11.67
CA GLN A 71 17.52 0.19 -12.68
C GLN A 71 17.33 1.46 -13.53
N TYR A 72 17.43 2.64 -12.91
CA TYR A 72 17.24 3.92 -13.60
C TYR A 72 18.54 4.74 -13.60
N LYS A 73 19.36 4.52 -14.64
CA LYS A 73 20.66 5.17 -14.80
C LYS A 73 20.56 6.66 -15.19
N THR A 74 19.46 7.06 -15.84
CA THR A 74 19.28 8.44 -16.32
C THR A 74 18.08 9.12 -15.66
N LEU A 75 18.18 10.43 -15.45
CA LEU A 75 17.10 11.24 -14.87
C LEU A 75 15.81 11.19 -15.71
N LYS A 76 15.94 11.12 -17.05
CA LYS A 76 14.78 11.00 -17.94
C LYS A 76 14.04 9.68 -17.73
N GLN A 77 14.77 8.56 -17.65
CA GLN A 77 14.19 7.25 -17.35
C GLN A 77 13.53 7.24 -15.97
N TYR A 78 14.19 7.83 -14.97
CA TYR A 78 13.65 7.94 -13.62
C TYR A 78 12.34 8.75 -13.57
N LYS A 79 12.24 9.89 -14.26
CA LYS A 79 11.00 10.70 -14.30
C LYS A 79 9.83 9.97 -14.98
N MET A 80 10.13 9.11 -15.95
CA MET A 80 9.16 8.29 -16.66
C MET A 80 8.92 6.91 -16.02
N ALA A 81 9.68 6.57 -14.99
CA ALA A 81 9.61 5.28 -14.34
C ALA A 81 8.30 5.11 -13.56
N LYS A 82 7.81 3.87 -13.54
CA LYS A 82 6.68 3.48 -12.70
C LYS A 82 7.23 2.94 -11.38
N LEU A 83 7.47 3.86 -10.44
CA LEU A 83 7.92 3.49 -9.09
C LEU A 83 6.79 2.81 -8.33
N THR A 84 7.17 1.83 -7.51
CA THR A 84 6.29 1.26 -6.49
C THR A 84 5.99 2.30 -5.40
N PRO A 85 4.91 2.14 -4.62
CA PRO A 85 4.60 3.08 -3.54
C PRO A 85 5.72 3.22 -2.49
N ILE A 86 6.45 2.12 -2.23
CA ILE A 86 7.60 2.11 -1.32
C ILE A 86 8.76 2.90 -1.93
N GLU A 87 9.08 2.69 -3.21
CA GLU A 87 10.14 3.43 -3.87
C GLU A 87 9.85 4.94 -3.93
N ALA A 88 8.60 5.29 -4.22
CA ALA A 88 8.16 6.68 -4.33
C ALA A 88 8.07 7.39 -2.97
N GLY A 89 7.77 6.68 -1.89
CA GLY A 89 7.61 7.25 -0.53
C GLY A 89 8.85 7.19 0.35
N CYS A 90 9.67 6.13 0.24
CA CYS A 90 10.78 5.87 1.18
C CYS A 90 12.16 6.21 0.60
N CYS A 91 12.34 6.07 -0.72
CA CYS A 91 13.66 6.19 -1.34
C CYS A 91 14.03 7.61 -1.79
N ARG A 92 13.03 8.51 -1.85
CA ARG A 92 13.14 9.89 -2.32
C ARG A 92 12.53 10.86 -1.31
N PRO A 93 12.97 12.12 -1.29
CA PRO A 93 12.28 13.16 -0.55
C PRO A 93 10.97 13.56 -1.27
N PRO A 94 10.01 14.14 -0.55
CA PRO A 94 8.82 14.78 -1.14
C PRO A 94 9.21 15.83 -2.19
N SER A 95 8.43 15.94 -3.28
CA SER A 95 8.71 16.96 -4.32
C SER A 95 8.66 18.39 -3.80
N GLU A 96 7.83 18.64 -2.78
CA GLU A 96 7.71 19.96 -2.13
C GLU A 96 8.99 20.44 -1.45
N CYS A 97 9.92 19.54 -1.12
CA CYS A 97 11.20 19.95 -0.54
C CYS A 97 12.07 20.72 -1.53
N GLY A 98 11.87 20.52 -2.84
CA GLY A 98 12.56 21.27 -3.89
C GLY A 98 14.04 20.91 -4.09
N TYR A 99 14.52 19.82 -3.50
CA TYR A 99 15.92 19.41 -3.65
C TYR A 99 16.29 19.09 -5.11
N PRO A 100 17.40 19.63 -5.66
CA PRO A 100 17.86 19.29 -7.00
C PRO A 100 18.19 17.80 -7.10
N VAL A 101 17.65 17.14 -8.14
CA VAL A 101 17.92 15.72 -8.38
C VAL A 101 19.24 15.58 -9.12
N VAL A 102 20.24 14.98 -8.47
CA VAL A 102 21.53 14.67 -9.10
C VAL A 102 21.47 13.28 -9.73
N ASN A 103 20.97 12.29 -9.00
CA ASN A 103 20.78 10.91 -9.45
C ASN A 103 19.48 10.32 -8.89
N ALA A 104 19.04 9.17 -9.39
CA ALA A 104 17.80 8.49 -8.97
C ALA A 104 17.72 8.16 -7.45
N SER A 105 18.85 8.24 -6.73
CA SER A 105 18.92 8.03 -5.27
C SER A 105 19.77 9.07 -4.55
N TYR A 106 20.10 10.18 -5.21
CA TYR A 106 20.96 11.22 -4.64
C TYR A 106 20.44 12.61 -4.99
N TYR A 107 20.23 13.42 -3.95
CA TYR A 107 19.70 14.77 -4.04
C TYR A 107 20.70 15.75 -3.45
N ASP A 108 20.80 16.96 -4.01
CA ASP A 108 21.69 17.97 -3.44
C ASP A 108 21.03 18.62 -2.21
N LEU A 109 21.51 18.26 -1.02
CA LEU A 109 21.01 18.75 0.27
C LEU A 109 21.68 20.06 0.71
N SER A 110 22.59 20.61 -0.10
CA SER A 110 23.22 21.91 0.18
C SER A 110 22.24 23.07 0.03
N PHE A 111 21.15 22.84 -0.71
CA PHE A 111 20.07 23.80 -0.87
C PHE A 111 19.11 23.74 0.33
N HIS A 112 18.63 24.91 0.76
CA HIS A 112 17.58 24.95 1.77
C HIS A 112 16.26 24.39 1.21
N PRO A 113 15.56 23.54 1.98
CA PRO A 113 14.26 23.03 1.55
C PRO A 113 13.29 24.19 1.38
N VAL A 114 12.55 24.18 0.28
CA VAL A 114 11.55 25.21 -0.04
C VAL A 114 10.31 25.07 0.86
N SER A 115 10.02 23.85 1.32
CA SER A 115 8.90 23.54 2.19
C SER A 115 9.31 23.50 3.67
N SER A 116 8.38 23.88 4.54
CA SER A 116 8.48 23.74 6.00
C SER A 116 8.20 22.31 6.49
N ASN A 117 7.91 21.37 5.57
CA ASN A 117 7.62 19.99 5.93
C ASN A 117 8.80 19.33 6.67
N GLU A 118 8.49 18.67 7.78
CA GLU A 118 9.44 17.96 8.62
C GLU A 118 10.10 16.78 7.88
N ASP A 119 9.39 16.16 6.92
CA ASP A 119 9.94 15.13 6.05
C ASP A 119 11.21 15.58 5.31
N CYS A 120 11.29 16.87 4.94
CA CYS A 120 12.46 17.43 4.26
C CYS A 120 13.69 17.45 5.17
N LYS A 121 13.50 17.65 6.48
CA LYS A 121 14.58 17.65 7.48
C LYS A 121 15.04 16.25 7.86
N LEU A 122 14.11 15.29 7.81
CA LEU A 122 14.36 13.88 8.15
C LEU A 122 15.12 13.14 7.03
N TYR A 123 14.94 13.56 5.78
CA TYR A 123 15.58 12.94 4.63
C TYR A 123 17.11 13.09 4.64
N LYS A 124 17.83 11.99 4.36
CA LYS A 124 19.29 12.00 4.14
C LYS A 124 19.69 11.06 2.98
N ASN A 125 20.71 11.41 2.21
CA ASN A 125 21.26 10.57 1.12
C ASN A 125 21.93 9.25 1.57
N SER A 126 21.95 8.97 2.88
CA SER A 126 22.51 7.73 3.40
C SER A 126 21.57 6.55 3.14
N ARG A 127 22.11 5.41 2.69
CA ARG A 127 21.36 4.19 2.40
C ARG A 127 20.52 3.70 3.58
N VAL A 128 20.99 3.92 4.82
CA VAL A 128 20.31 3.43 6.03
C VAL A 128 19.27 4.41 6.60
N VAL A 129 19.26 5.66 6.12
CA VAL A 129 18.34 6.69 6.63
C VAL A 129 17.26 7.02 5.61
N LYS A 130 17.65 7.36 4.36
CA LYS A 130 16.76 7.84 3.29
C LYS A 130 15.57 8.65 3.85
N CYS A 131 14.35 8.37 3.41
CA CYS A 131 13.13 8.89 4.03
C CYS A 131 12.43 7.84 4.90
N TYR A 132 13.15 6.84 5.45
CA TYR A 132 12.52 5.75 6.21
C TYR A 132 11.86 6.20 7.53
N ASN A 133 12.10 7.43 7.98
CA ASN A 133 11.42 8.02 9.14
C ASN A 133 10.35 9.05 8.74
N CYS A 134 10.19 9.33 7.45
CA CYS A 134 9.24 10.31 6.94
C CYS A 134 7.81 9.77 6.95
N ASP A 135 6.85 10.66 7.09
CA ASP A 135 5.43 10.31 6.94
C ASP A 135 5.11 9.92 5.50
N SER A 136 5.83 10.49 4.51
CA SER A 136 5.76 10.06 3.11
C SER A 136 6.11 8.57 2.91
N CYS A 137 7.06 8.04 3.69
CA CYS A 137 7.39 6.61 3.63
C CYS A 137 6.32 5.75 4.26
N LYS A 138 5.79 6.16 5.42
CA LYS A 138 4.62 5.50 6.04
C LYS A 138 3.43 5.50 5.07
N ALA A 139 3.20 6.59 4.34
CA ALA A 139 2.15 6.68 3.33
C ALA A 139 2.37 5.68 2.18
N GLY A 140 3.61 5.56 1.69
CA GLY A 140 3.98 4.57 0.69
C GLY A 140 3.73 3.13 1.16
N VAL A 141 4.05 2.83 2.42
CA VAL A 141 3.73 1.55 3.06
C VAL A 141 2.22 1.34 3.18
N ALA A 142 1.47 2.36 3.62
CA ALA A 142 0.02 2.29 3.73
C ALA A 142 -0.63 1.98 2.37
N GLN A 143 -0.14 2.61 1.29
CA GLN A 143 -0.60 2.30 -0.06
C GLN A 143 -0.27 0.87 -0.49
N TYR A 144 0.95 0.41 -0.19
CA TYR A 144 1.37 -0.94 -0.49
C TYR A 144 0.47 -1.96 0.21
N MET A 145 0.29 -1.82 1.53
CA MET A 145 -0.61 -2.67 2.32
C MET A 145 -2.05 -2.62 1.80
N LYS A 146 -2.57 -1.43 1.48
CA LYS A 146 -3.90 -1.26 0.86
C LYS A 146 -4.04 -2.07 -0.43
N THR A 147 -3.02 -2.08 -1.27
CA THR A 147 -3.03 -2.81 -2.54
C THR A 147 -3.10 -4.31 -2.29
N GLU A 148 -2.26 -4.83 -1.39
CA GLU A 148 -2.26 -6.25 -1.00
C GLU A 148 -3.60 -6.67 -0.37
N TRP A 149 -4.16 -5.85 0.52
CA TRP A 149 -5.44 -6.11 1.17
C TRP A 149 -6.59 -6.15 0.18
N ARG A 150 -6.54 -5.32 -0.87
CA ARG A 150 -7.53 -5.34 -1.95
C ARG A 150 -7.48 -6.65 -2.74
N VAL A 151 -6.29 -7.21 -2.97
CA VAL A 151 -6.14 -8.52 -3.63
C VAL A 151 -6.76 -9.62 -2.77
N VAL A 152 -6.46 -9.63 -1.46
CA VAL A 152 -7.06 -10.59 -0.51
C VAL A 152 -8.58 -10.45 -0.46
N ALA A 153 -9.11 -9.22 -0.46
CA ALA A 153 -10.55 -8.98 -0.47
C ALA A 153 -11.23 -9.53 -1.74
N ILE A 154 -10.60 -9.37 -2.91
CA ILE A 154 -11.09 -9.93 -4.18
C ILE A 154 -11.09 -11.46 -4.12
N PHE A 155 -10.00 -12.07 -3.66
CA PHE A 155 -9.91 -13.53 -3.53
C PHE A 155 -10.99 -14.07 -2.58
N ASN A 156 -11.17 -13.42 -1.42
CA ASN A 156 -12.17 -13.83 -0.44
C ASN A 156 -13.61 -13.67 -0.97
N LEU A 157 -13.88 -12.62 -1.76
CA LEU A 157 -15.16 -12.45 -2.45
C LEU A 157 -15.43 -13.56 -3.46
N ALA A 158 -14.43 -13.98 -4.23
CA ALA A 158 -14.58 -15.12 -5.16
C ALA A 158 -14.91 -16.41 -4.40
N LEU A 159 -14.23 -16.66 -3.29
CA LEU A 159 -14.45 -17.81 -2.42
C LEU A 159 -15.88 -17.82 -1.85
N PHE A 160 -16.38 -16.65 -1.43
CA PHE A 160 -17.77 -16.48 -0.98
C PHE A 160 -18.80 -16.88 -2.03
N VAL A 161 -18.59 -16.47 -3.30
CA VAL A 161 -19.51 -16.80 -4.40
C VAL A 161 -19.54 -18.31 -4.65
N VAL A 162 -18.37 -18.96 -4.68
CA VAL A 162 -18.27 -20.42 -4.87
C VAL A 162 -18.99 -21.18 -3.75
N LEU A 163 -18.76 -20.80 -2.48
CA LEU A 163 -19.43 -21.41 -1.34
C LEU A 163 -20.95 -21.21 -1.36
N SER A 164 -21.40 -20.04 -1.82
CA SER A 164 -22.82 -19.74 -1.96
C SER A 164 -23.48 -20.65 -2.99
N ILE A 165 -22.84 -20.86 -4.15
CA ILE A 165 -23.34 -21.79 -5.19
C ILE A 165 -23.45 -23.22 -4.64
N ILE A 166 -22.40 -23.71 -3.98
CA ILE A 166 -22.39 -25.05 -3.36
C ILE A 166 -23.53 -25.17 -2.34
N TYR A 167 -23.75 -24.15 -1.52
CA TYR A 167 -24.83 -24.12 -0.55
C TYR A 167 -26.21 -24.19 -1.23
N PHE A 168 -26.45 -23.40 -2.28
CA PHE A 168 -27.70 -23.45 -3.03
C PHE A 168 -27.93 -24.82 -3.68
N VAL A 169 -26.92 -25.41 -4.32
CA VAL A 169 -27.03 -26.75 -4.94
C VAL A 169 -27.29 -27.82 -3.87
N GLY A 170 -26.58 -27.78 -2.75
CA GLY A 170 -26.80 -28.71 -1.62
C GLY A 170 -28.19 -28.59 -1.01
N CYS A 171 -28.69 -27.37 -0.83
CA CYS A 171 -30.06 -27.13 -0.40
C CYS A 171 -31.10 -27.63 -1.41
N CYS A 172 -30.88 -27.39 -2.71
CA CYS A 172 -31.74 -27.90 -3.78
C CYS A 172 -31.78 -29.43 -3.79
N ALA A 173 -30.63 -30.10 -3.69
CA ALA A 173 -30.55 -31.56 -3.62
C ALA A 173 -31.29 -32.12 -2.39
N ARG A 174 -31.06 -31.53 -1.21
CA ARG A 174 -31.74 -31.95 0.03
C ARG A 174 -33.25 -31.74 -0.02
N ARG A 175 -33.71 -30.61 -0.58
CA ARG A 175 -35.13 -30.30 -0.74
C ARG A 175 -35.81 -31.25 -1.74
N ASN A 176 -35.10 -31.65 -2.79
CA ASN A 176 -35.61 -32.61 -3.77
C ASN A 176 -35.77 -34.01 -3.14
N ALA A 177 -34.75 -34.49 -2.41
CA ALA A 177 -34.81 -35.77 -1.70
C ALA A 177 -35.92 -35.81 -0.62
N GLY A 178 -36.17 -34.69 0.07
CA GLY A 178 -37.28 -34.56 1.02
C GLY A 178 -38.67 -34.71 0.38
N ARG A 179 -38.86 -34.15 -0.83
CA ARG A 179 -40.12 -34.27 -1.58
C ARG A 179 -40.35 -35.69 -2.12
N THR A 180 -39.31 -36.35 -2.61
CA THR A 180 -39.40 -37.76 -3.06
C THR A 180 -39.79 -38.70 -1.93
N ARG A 181 -39.40 -38.40 -0.69
CA ARG A 181 -39.74 -39.22 0.48
C ARG A 181 -41.20 -39.00 0.94
N GLN A 182 -41.73 -37.79 0.82
CA GLN A 182 -43.15 -37.48 1.10
C GLN A 182 -44.11 -38.06 0.05
N SER A 183 -43.68 -38.22 -1.20
CA SER A 183 -44.52 -38.84 -2.25
C SER A 183 -44.62 -40.36 -2.13
N LYS A 184 -43.86 -40.98 -1.21
CA LYS A 184 -43.82 -42.44 -0.97
C LYS A 184 -44.50 -42.87 0.33
N VAL A 185 -45.10 -41.92 1.06
CA VAL A 185 -45.91 -42.17 2.28
C VAL A 185 -47.37 -41.91 1.96
#